data_AF-A0A3C0U2J1-F1
#
_entry.id   AF-A0A3C0U2J1-F1
#
_cell.length_a   1.000
_cell.length_b   1.000
_cell.length_c   1.000
_cell.angle_alpha   90.00
_cell.angle_beta   90.00
_cell.angle_gamma   90.00
#
_symmetry.space_group_name_H-M   'P 1'
#
loop_
_entity.id
_entity.type
_entity.pdbx_description
1 polymer ?
#
loop_
_entity_poly.entity_id
_entity_poly.type
_entity_poly.pdbx_seq_one_letter_code
_entity_poly.pdbx_strand_id
1 'polypeptide(L)'
;MPIAVFLSRPELRKKKLRWYCMDISPQALSIGENLLMTVAARLECESWEVVRVKGGFGTPVKEKVSFVTCANVFNEVGEESNMPPDYLAKKYCEKILSYIMEEKPSENGAGDFRKVLLIEPGIPSSARLLSLMRDAMIRRGFSPVSPCPHAAQCPMDGKRGGKWCNFAFGTQDAPAALKKLSESARLPKERAVLSFVALTAAKKSEDAGELSFRVASDPIHLPGSRTGYYACSEIGLLLVVTEDSLRSGECLSIPRPEKKLSVDEKSGAFVVEL
;
A
#
# COMPACT_ATOMS: atom_id res chain seq x y z
N MET A 1 9.13 9.39 3.58
CA MET A 1 7.93 8.93 4.33
C MET A 1 7.55 9.81 5.53
N PRO A 2 8.41 10.11 6.52
CA PRO A 2 8.01 10.87 7.71
C PRO A 2 7.31 12.20 7.39
N ILE A 3 7.87 12.97 6.44
CA ILE A 3 7.31 14.24 5.97
C ILE A 3 5.89 14.08 5.41
N ALA A 4 5.67 13.05 4.58
CA ALA A 4 4.35 12.78 3.98
C ALA A 4 3.30 12.46 5.06
N VAL A 5 3.66 11.67 6.08
CA VAL A 5 2.77 11.38 7.21
C VAL A 5 2.53 12.64 8.04
N PHE A 6 3.57 13.45 8.29
CA PHE A 6 3.46 14.69 9.04
C PHE A 6 2.52 15.71 8.38
N LEU A 7 2.57 15.81 7.04
CA LEU A 7 1.68 16.67 6.25
C LEU A 7 0.25 16.11 6.21
N SER A 8 0.09 14.83 5.90
CA SER A 8 -1.22 14.21 5.66
C SER A 8 -2.02 13.87 6.91
N ARG A 9 -1.37 13.74 8.08
CA ARG A 9 -2.00 13.34 9.35
C ARG A 9 -1.75 14.37 10.46
N PRO A 10 -2.38 15.56 10.41
CA PRO A 10 -2.17 16.63 11.39
C PRO A 10 -2.40 16.20 12.85
N GLU A 11 -3.32 15.28 13.08
CA GLU A 11 -3.66 14.76 14.39
C GLU A 11 -2.52 13.95 15.04
N LEU A 12 -1.57 13.45 14.26
CA LEU A 12 -0.41 12.73 14.75
C LEU A 12 0.74 13.65 15.18
N ARG A 13 0.75 14.92 14.78
CA ARG A 13 1.86 15.86 15.07
C ARG A 13 2.12 16.03 16.56
N LYS A 14 1.07 15.97 17.38
CA LYS A 14 1.15 16.07 18.85
C LYS A 14 1.71 14.81 19.52
N LYS A 15 1.87 13.70 18.77
CA LYS A 15 2.43 12.46 19.30
C LYS A 15 3.96 12.52 19.27
N LYS A 16 4.60 12.03 20.34
CA LYS A 16 6.05 11.85 20.40
C LYS A 16 6.44 10.60 19.60
N LEU A 17 6.60 10.75 18.29
CA LEU A 17 7.05 9.68 17.41
C LEU A 17 8.57 9.78 17.17
N ARG A 18 9.24 8.64 17.15
CA ARG A 18 10.63 8.49 16.75
C ARG A 18 10.69 7.71 15.44
N TRP A 19 11.42 8.24 14.47
CA TRP A 19 11.60 7.62 13.16
C TRP A 19 13.05 7.19 12.97
N TYR A 20 13.27 5.90 12.76
CA TYR A 20 14.54 5.42 12.22
C TYR A 20 14.50 5.57 10.70
N CYS A 21 15.31 6.47 10.15
CA CYS A 21 15.41 6.69 8.71
C CYS A 21 16.72 6.10 8.20
N MET A 22 16.61 5.21 7.22
CA MET A 22 17.72 4.42 6.70
C MET A 22 17.96 4.71 5.23
N ASP A 23 19.21 4.99 4.89
CA ASP A 23 19.65 5.19 3.51
C ASP A 23 21.16 4.96 3.42
N ILE A 24 21.64 4.55 2.24
CA ILE A 24 23.08 4.46 1.96
C ILE A 24 23.73 5.84 1.88
N SER A 25 22.95 6.87 1.53
CA SER A 25 23.36 8.26 1.34
C SER A 25 23.16 9.08 2.63
N PRO A 26 24.25 9.48 3.32
CA PRO A 26 24.15 10.39 4.46
C PRO A 26 23.53 11.75 4.10
N GLN A 27 23.76 12.22 2.87
CA GLN A 27 23.23 13.47 2.36
C GLN A 27 21.70 13.39 2.24
N ALA A 28 21.15 12.31 1.68
CA ALA A 28 19.71 12.10 1.58
C ALA A 28 19.04 12.13 2.97
N LEU A 29 19.65 11.46 3.95
CA LEU A 29 19.18 11.48 5.35
C LEU A 29 19.18 12.89 5.94
N SER A 30 20.26 13.66 5.74
CA SER A 30 20.36 15.03 6.24
C SER A 30 19.34 15.97 5.58
N ILE A 31 19.14 15.86 4.27
CA ILE A 31 18.16 16.66 3.54
C ILE A 31 16.75 16.32 4.03
N GLY A 32 16.42 15.04 4.19
CA GLY A 32 15.12 14.60 4.67
C GLY A 32 14.79 15.10 6.09
N GLU A 33 15.75 15.03 7.01
CA GLU A 33 15.61 15.55 8.37
C GLU A 33 15.40 17.08 8.36
N ASN A 34 16.22 17.81 7.60
CA ASN A 34 16.09 19.27 7.46
C ASN A 34 14.74 19.70 6.87
N LEU A 35 14.23 18.95 5.88
CA LEU A 35 12.91 19.21 5.30
C LEU A 35 11.80 18.98 6.32
N LEU A 36 11.87 17.90 7.13
CA LEU A 36 10.89 17.66 8.19
C LEU A 36 10.88 18.80 9.21
N MET A 37 12.06 19.24 9.66
CA MET A 37 12.20 20.36 10.60
C MET A 37 11.65 21.66 10.01
N THR A 38 11.96 21.94 8.73
CA THR A 38 11.47 23.15 8.04
C THR A 38 9.95 23.13 7.91
N VAL A 39 9.36 21.99 7.54
CA VAL A 39 7.91 21.81 7.47
C VAL A 39 7.27 22.00 8.85
N ALA A 40 7.83 21.40 9.89
CA ALA A 40 7.33 21.53 11.26
C ALA A 40 7.38 22.99 11.74
N ALA A 41 8.49 23.69 11.52
CA ALA A 41 8.65 25.11 11.83
C ALA A 41 7.63 25.98 11.07
N ARG A 42 7.41 25.71 9.78
CA ARG A 42 6.44 26.45 8.96
C ARG A 42 4.99 26.23 9.40
N LEU A 43 4.72 25.08 10.02
CA LEU A 43 3.44 24.71 10.61
C LEU A 43 3.35 25.04 12.11
N GLU A 44 4.34 25.75 12.66
CA GLU A 44 4.39 26.20 14.05
C GLU A 44 4.22 25.05 15.07
N CYS A 45 4.88 23.92 14.82
CA CYS A 45 4.86 22.75 15.70
C CYS A 45 6.22 22.07 15.82
N GLU A 46 6.39 21.23 16.83
CA GLU A 46 7.60 20.45 17.02
C GLU A 46 7.71 19.33 15.97
N SER A 47 8.91 19.13 15.44
CA SER A 47 9.20 18.00 14.57
C SER A 47 9.33 16.71 15.39
N TRP A 48 8.99 15.57 14.77
CA TRP A 48 9.32 14.26 15.32
C TRP A 48 10.83 14.02 15.38
N GLU A 49 11.26 13.16 16.31
CA GLU A 49 12.66 12.74 16.42
C GLU A 49 13.04 11.86 15.23
N VAL A 50 14.18 12.17 14.59
CA VAL A 50 14.75 11.37 13.49
C VAL A 50 16.08 10.76 13.93
N VAL A 51 16.14 9.44 13.93
CA VAL A 51 17.38 8.68 14.12
C VAL A 51 17.88 8.24 12.75
N ARG A 52 18.98 8.83 12.30
CA ARG A 52 19.62 8.48 11.02
C ARG A 52 20.39 7.17 11.13
N VAL A 53 20.16 6.27 10.18
CA VAL A 53 20.84 4.97 10.06
C VAL A 53 21.51 4.89 8.71
N LYS A 54 22.83 5.09 8.67
CA LYS A 54 23.60 4.96 7.44
C LYS A 54 23.77 3.48 7.07
N GLY A 55 23.14 3.05 5.98
CA GLY A 55 23.21 1.67 5.52
C GLY A 55 22.06 1.31 4.57
N GLY A 56 22.24 0.20 3.85
CA GLY A 56 21.22 -0.32 2.95
C GLY A 56 20.17 -1.15 3.68
N PHE A 57 19.11 -1.52 2.96
CA PHE A 57 18.04 -2.37 3.50
C PHE A 57 18.58 -3.68 4.10
N GLY A 58 18.34 -3.89 5.40
CA GLY A 58 18.90 -4.98 6.20
C GLY A 58 19.94 -4.53 7.25
N THR A 59 20.37 -3.26 7.24
CA THR A 59 21.22 -2.73 8.32
C THR A 59 20.47 -2.79 9.66
N PRO A 60 21.08 -3.28 10.75
CA PRO A 60 20.43 -3.34 12.06
C PRO A 60 20.05 -1.96 12.61
N VAL A 61 18.95 -1.89 13.35
CA VAL A 61 18.53 -0.71 14.12
C VAL A 61 18.68 -0.97 15.61
N LYS A 62 18.93 0.09 16.40
CA LYS A 62 19.19 -0.02 17.84
C LYS A 62 17.96 -0.51 18.63
N GLU A 63 16.79 -0.03 18.26
CA GLU A 63 15.52 -0.37 18.91
C GLU A 63 14.56 -0.92 17.86
N LYS A 64 13.82 -1.97 18.24
CA LYS A 64 12.77 -2.52 17.39
C LYS A 64 11.58 -1.56 17.34
N VAL A 65 10.88 -1.52 16.21
CA VAL A 65 9.83 -0.54 15.94
C VAL A 65 8.44 -1.20 15.84
N SER A 66 7.40 -0.43 16.13
CA SER A 66 6.00 -0.86 15.94
C SER A 66 5.49 -0.65 14.52
N PHE A 67 6.18 0.16 13.72
CA PHE A 67 5.80 0.49 12.35
C PHE A 67 7.02 0.46 11.43
N VAL A 68 6.95 -0.32 10.35
CA VAL A 68 7.95 -0.32 9.28
C VAL A 68 7.30 0.14 7.99
N THR A 69 7.98 1.03 7.25
CA THR A 69 7.56 1.38 5.90
C THR A 69 8.73 1.37 4.94
N CYS A 70 8.48 0.83 3.74
CA CYS A 70 9.40 0.85 2.62
C CYS A 70 8.64 1.45 1.45
N ALA A 71 9.07 2.63 0.99
CA ALA A 71 8.44 3.34 -0.12
C ALA A 71 9.49 3.56 -1.21
N ASN A 72 9.28 2.97 -2.38
CA ASN A 72 10.22 2.99 -3.51
C ASN A 72 11.59 2.44 -3.09
N VAL A 73 11.60 1.24 -2.49
CA VAL A 73 12.83 0.60 -1.99
C VAL A 73 13.14 -0.65 -2.79
N PHE A 74 12.14 -1.49 -3.04
CA PHE A 74 12.36 -2.80 -3.65
C PHE A 74 12.48 -2.74 -5.17
N ASN A 75 11.93 -1.71 -5.81
CA ASN A 75 12.27 -1.42 -7.20
C ASN A 75 13.77 -1.15 -7.37
N GLU A 76 14.42 -0.49 -6.41
CA GLU A 76 15.86 -0.20 -6.48
C GLU A 76 16.71 -1.40 -6.04
N VAL A 77 16.36 -2.04 -4.91
CA VAL A 77 17.12 -3.18 -4.36
C VAL A 77 16.95 -4.45 -5.20
N GLY A 78 15.86 -4.55 -5.96
CA GLY A 78 15.54 -5.71 -6.80
C GLY A 78 16.13 -5.67 -8.20
N GLU A 79 16.47 -4.48 -8.72
CA GLU A 79 16.93 -4.29 -10.10
C GLU A 79 18.17 -5.11 -10.47
N GLU A 80 19.09 -5.32 -9.53
CA GLU A 80 20.32 -6.09 -9.74
C GLU A 80 20.18 -7.59 -9.44
N SER A 81 19.00 -8.06 -9.00
CA SER A 81 18.84 -9.44 -8.54
C SER A 81 18.27 -10.37 -9.61
N ASN A 82 19.01 -11.43 -9.93
CA ASN A 82 18.55 -12.53 -10.79
C ASN A 82 17.67 -13.56 -10.05
N MET A 83 17.29 -13.29 -8.79
CA MET A 83 16.53 -14.24 -7.99
C MET A 83 15.03 -14.19 -8.31
N PRO A 84 14.30 -15.33 -8.21
CA PRO A 84 12.86 -15.36 -8.39
C PRO A 84 12.11 -14.40 -7.44
N PRO A 85 11.00 -13.77 -7.87
CA PRO A 85 10.25 -12.81 -7.05
C PRO A 85 9.73 -13.38 -5.72
N ASP A 86 9.40 -14.67 -5.65
CA ASP A 86 8.92 -15.33 -4.44
C ASP A 86 10.03 -15.53 -3.41
N TYR A 87 11.26 -15.78 -3.87
CA TYR A 87 12.45 -15.80 -3.02
C TYR A 87 12.73 -14.41 -2.45
N LEU A 88 12.71 -13.39 -3.32
CA LEU A 88 12.92 -12.00 -2.91
C LEU A 88 11.87 -11.53 -1.90
N ALA A 89 10.59 -11.82 -2.16
CA ALA A 89 9.51 -11.49 -1.25
C ALA A 89 9.73 -12.07 0.16
N LYS A 90 10.07 -13.36 0.26
CA LYS A 90 10.38 -14.01 1.53
C LYS A 90 11.56 -13.34 2.21
N LYS A 91 12.68 -13.16 1.50
CA LYS A 91 13.91 -12.52 2.01
C LYS A 91 13.63 -11.11 2.56
N TYR A 92 12.87 -10.31 1.82
CA TYR A 92 12.56 -8.94 2.23
C TYR A 92 11.59 -8.90 3.42
N CYS A 93 10.61 -9.81 3.48
CA CYS A 93 9.73 -9.93 4.64
C CYS A 93 10.50 -10.33 5.91
N GLU A 94 11.44 -11.28 5.84
CA GLU A 94 12.28 -11.63 7.00
C GLU A 94 13.10 -10.43 7.49
N LYS A 95 13.66 -9.64 6.57
CA LYS A 95 14.36 -8.40 6.92
C LYS A 95 13.42 -7.38 7.59
N ILE A 96 12.21 -7.18 7.06
CA ILE A 96 11.21 -6.29 7.70
C ILE A 96 10.88 -6.78 9.11
N LEU A 97 10.60 -8.07 9.27
CA LEU A 97 10.28 -8.68 10.57
C LEU A 97 11.43 -8.50 11.57
N SER A 98 12.68 -8.52 11.10
CA SER A 98 13.85 -8.23 11.94
C SER A 98 13.88 -6.80 12.52
N TYR A 99 13.09 -5.86 12.00
CA TYR A 99 12.96 -4.51 12.57
C TYR A 99 11.80 -4.38 13.54
N ILE A 100 10.79 -5.23 13.39
CA ILE A 100 9.55 -5.12 14.13
C ILE A 100 9.78 -5.64 15.54
N MET A 101 9.19 -4.95 16.50
CA MET A 101 9.16 -5.39 17.89
C MET A 101 8.47 -6.74 18.05
N GLU A 102 8.85 -7.46 19.09
CA GLU A 102 8.15 -8.69 19.46
C GLU A 102 6.71 -8.38 19.87
N GLU A 103 5.85 -9.39 19.75
CA GLU A 103 4.49 -9.32 20.27
C GLU A 103 4.57 -9.06 21.77
N LYS A 104 3.93 -7.98 22.23
CA LYS A 104 3.74 -7.77 23.65
C LYS A 104 2.42 -8.40 24.06
N PRO A 105 2.40 -9.31 25.05
CA PRO A 105 1.16 -9.76 25.65
C PRO A 105 0.38 -8.53 26.12
N SER A 106 -0.84 -8.43 25.64
CA SER A 106 -1.73 -7.35 26.00
C SER A 106 -2.22 -7.56 27.45
N GLU A 107 -1.67 -6.83 28.41
CA GLU A 107 -2.15 -6.86 29.80
C GLU A 107 -3.59 -6.31 29.95
N ASN A 108 -4.08 -5.49 29.00
CA ASN A 108 -5.35 -4.75 29.09
C ASN A 108 -6.29 -4.91 27.88
N GLY A 109 -6.22 -6.04 27.16
CA GLY A 109 -6.96 -6.24 25.89
C GLY A 109 -6.54 -5.33 24.70
N ALA A 110 -5.50 -4.51 24.84
CA ALA A 110 -4.93 -3.69 23.76
C ALA A 110 -4.25 -4.59 22.71
N GLY A 111 -4.96 -4.87 21.61
CA GLY A 111 -4.48 -5.73 20.53
C GLY A 111 -3.13 -5.34 19.94
N ASP A 112 -2.55 -6.27 19.18
CA ASP A 112 -1.25 -6.11 18.53
C ASP A 112 -1.19 -4.88 17.62
N PHE A 113 -0.23 -3.99 17.86
CA PHE A 113 -0.09 -2.71 17.19
C PHE A 113 1.02 -2.68 16.13
N ARG A 114 1.62 -3.84 15.82
CA ARG A 114 2.64 -3.96 14.77
C ARG A 114 2.01 -3.70 13.40
N LYS A 115 2.65 -2.83 12.61
CA LYS A 115 2.15 -2.39 11.30
C LYS A 115 3.27 -2.33 10.26
N VAL A 116 2.92 -2.65 9.02
CA VAL A 116 3.83 -2.56 7.87
C VAL A 116 3.13 -1.85 6.72
N LEU A 117 3.81 -0.90 6.08
CA LEU A 117 3.33 -0.21 4.88
C LEU A 117 4.38 -0.28 3.77
N LEU A 118 4.08 -1.02 2.71
CA LEU A 118 4.94 -1.17 1.54
C LEU A 118 4.33 -0.40 0.37
N ILE A 119 5.14 0.40 -0.32
CA ILE A 119 4.70 1.25 -1.43
C ILE A 119 5.76 1.14 -2.53
N GLU A 120 5.33 0.87 -3.76
CA GLU A 120 6.18 0.78 -4.93
C GLU A 120 5.52 1.48 -6.12
N PRO A 121 6.28 1.81 -7.19
CA PRO A 121 5.70 2.24 -8.45
C PRO A 121 4.62 1.27 -8.94
N GLY A 122 3.54 1.80 -9.50
CA GLY A 122 2.36 1.03 -9.92
C GLY A 122 2.54 0.27 -11.23
N ILE A 123 3.64 -0.48 -11.35
CA ILE A 123 3.99 -1.30 -12.51
C ILE A 123 3.78 -2.79 -12.19
N PRO A 124 3.58 -3.65 -13.21
CA PRO A 124 3.27 -5.07 -12.97
C PRO A 124 4.31 -5.83 -12.12
N SER A 125 5.61 -5.59 -12.33
CA SER A 125 6.69 -6.25 -11.58
C SER A 125 6.68 -5.90 -10.09
N SER A 126 6.53 -4.61 -9.77
CA SER A 126 6.40 -4.12 -8.40
C SER A 126 5.13 -4.64 -7.73
N ALA A 127 4.00 -4.61 -8.43
CA ALA A 127 2.74 -5.15 -7.91
C ALA A 127 2.83 -6.65 -7.63
N ARG A 128 3.55 -7.40 -8.49
CA ARG A 128 3.82 -8.83 -8.29
C ARG A 128 4.64 -9.09 -7.03
N LEU A 129 5.71 -8.32 -6.84
CA LEU A 129 6.54 -8.44 -5.64
C LEU A 129 5.72 -8.12 -4.38
N LEU A 130 4.96 -7.03 -4.39
CA LEU A 130 4.11 -6.64 -3.28
C LEU A 130 3.02 -7.67 -2.96
N SER A 131 2.40 -8.30 -3.99
CA SER A 131 1.41 -9.36 -3.74
C SER A 131 2.04 -10.57 -3.06
N LEU A 132 3.25 -10.95 -3.46
CA LEU A 132 4.00 -12.05 -2.84
C LEU A 132 4.46 -11.71 -1.41
N MET A 133 4.87 -10.46 -1.18
CA MET A 133 5.20 -9.98 0.17
C MET A 133 3.98 -9.94 1.07
N ARG A 134 2.82 -9.52 0.56
CA ARG A 134 1.53 -9.61 1.27
C ARG A 134 1.26 -11.05 1.72
N ASP A 135 1.35 -12.00 0.80
CA ASP A 135 1.12 -13.43 1.11
C ASP A 135 2.14 -13.97 2.12
N ALA A 136 3.40 -13.54 2.03
CA ALA A 136 4.45 -13.92 2.97
C ALA A 136 4.22 -13.37 4.38
N MET A 137 3.81 -12.11 4.50
CA MET A 137 3.47 -11.49 5.78
C MET A 137 2.21 -12.09 6.40
N ILE A 138 1.22 -12.48 5.58
CA ILE A 138 0.02 -13.18 6.07
C ILE A 138 0.37 -14.50 6.74
N ARG A 139 1.26 -15.30 6.14
CA ARG A 139 1.79 -16.52 6.77
C ARG A 139 2.57 -16.26 8.06
N ARG A 140 2.95 -15.01 8.33
CA ARG A 140 3.65 -14.56 9.54
C ARG A 140 2.71 -13.89 10.55
N GLY A 141 1.39 -14.01 10.38
CA GLY A 141 0.39 -13.52 11.33
C GLY A 141 -0.09 -12.09 11.08
N PHE A 142 0.26 -11.48 9.95
CA PHE A 142 -0.26 -10.17 9.58
C PHE A 142 -1.55 -10.28 8.76
N SER A 143 -2.44 -9.30 8.90
CA SER A 143 -3.68 -9.17 8.13
C SER A 143 -3.65 -7.89 7.28
N PRO A 144 -4.18 -7.90 6.05
CA PRO A 144 -4.31 -6.69 5.25
C PRO A 144 -5.27 -5.67 5.87
N VAL A 145 -4.82 -4.42 5.88
CA VAL A 145 -5.61 -3.24 6.26
C VAL A 145 -6.11 -2.52 5.02
N SER A 146 -5.24 -2.35 4.03
CA SER A 146 -5.53 -1.68 2.76
C SER A 146 -4.44 -2.06 1.74
N PRO A 147 -4.71 -2.08 0.42
CA PRO A 147 -6.02 -1.93 -0.21
C PRO A 147 -6.85 -3.21 -0.15
N CYS A 148 -6.26 -4.38 0.06
CA CYS A 148 -7.03 -5.63 0.10
C CYS A 148 -8.04 -5.63 1.26
N PRO A 149 -9.35 -5.82 1.00
CA PRO A 149 -10.34 -5.97 2.08
C PRO A 149 -10.27 -7.36 2.74
N HIS A 150 -9.56 -8.30 2.13
CA HIS A 150 -9.51 -9.73 2.46
C HIS A 150 -8.08 -10.27 2.62
N ALA A 151 -7.94 -11.45 3.23
CA ALA A 151 -6.68 -12.19 3.33
C ALA A 151 -6.47 -13.24 2.23
N ALA A 152 -7.52 -13.64 1.49
CA ALA A 152 -7.46 -14.60 0.38
C ALA A 152 -6.47 -14.21 -0.74
N GLN A 153 -6.24 -15.10 -1.71
CA GLN A 153 -5.34 -14.86 -2.84
C GLN A 153 -5.71 -13.57 -3.59
N CYS A 154 -4.71 -12.75 -3.93
CA CYS A 154 -4.96 -11.50 -4.66
C CYS A 154 -5.46 -11.79 -6.09
N PRO A 155 -6.63 -11.29 -6.52
CA PRO A 155 -7.12 -11.45 -7.89
C PRO A 155 -6.37 -10.61 -8.93
N MET A 156 -5.54 -9.67 -8.48
CA MET A 156 -4.74 -8.77 -9.31
C MET A 156 -3.26 -8.84 -8.88
N ASP A 157 -2.73 -10.06 -8.89
CA ASP A 157 -1.42 -10.41 -8.31
C ASP A 157 -0.20 -10.05 -9.18
N GLY A 158 -0.39 -9.31 -10.28
CA GLY A 158 0.69 -8.84 -11.14
C GLY A 158 1.44 -9.94 -11.90
N LYS A 159 0.89 -11.16 -12.00
CA LYS A 159 1.47 -12.20 -12.88
C LYS A 159 1.59 -11.69 -14.31
N ARG A 160 2.59 -12.19 -15.03
CA ARG A 160 2.83 -11.85 -16.44
C ARG A 160 1.56 -12.12 -17.27
N GLY A 161 1.08 -11.09 -17.97
CA GLY A 161 -0.15 -11.15 -18.78
C GLY A 161 -1.45 -11.03 -17.97
N GLY A 162 -1.38 -10.90 -16.64
CA GLY A 162 -2.52 -10.74 -15.74
C GLY A 162 -2.78 -9.29 -15.34
N LYS A 163 -3.79 -9.10 -14.48
CA LYS A 163 -4.15 -7.81 -13.89
C LYS A 163 -3.24 -7.50 -12.69
N TRP A 164 -3.02 -6.22 -12.41
CA TRP A 164 -2.27 -5.78 -11.24
C TRP A 164 -2.98 -4.64 -10.50
N CYS A 165 -2.97 -4.72 -9.17
CA CYS A 165 -3.57 -3.69 -8.32
C CYS A 165 -2.66 -2.46 -8.29
N ASN A 166 -3.20 -1.31 -8.71
CA ASN A 166 -2.50 -0.03 -8.72
C ASN A 166 -3.50 1.12 -8.51
N PHE A 167 -2.98 2.25 -8.05
CA PHE A 167 -3.74 3.46 -7.75
C PHE A 167 -3.06 4.63 -8.43
N ALA A 168 -3.82 5.34 -9.27
CA ALA A 168 -3.32 6.45 -10.04
C ALA A 168 -3.95 7.75 -9.52
N PHE A 169 -3.10 8.69 -9.11
CA PHE A 169 -3.50 10.01 -8.65
C PHE A 169 -2.92 11.07 -9.57
N GLY A 170 -3.68 12.15 -9.77
CA GLY A 170 -3.24 13.27 -10.57
C GLY A 170 -2.12 14.05 -9.89
N THR A 171 -1.34 14.77 -10.69
CA THR A 171 -0.19 15.58 -10.25
C THR A 171 -0.52 17.06 -10.17
N GLN A 172 -1.81 17.43 -10.17
CA GLN A 172 -2.27 18.82 -10.16
C GLN A 172 -1.80 19.60 -8.92
N ASP A 173 -1.49 18.93 -7.82
CA ASP A 173 -1.00 19.57 -6.59
C ASP A 173 0.53 19.69 -6.55
N ALA A 174 1.24 19.26 -7.61
CA ALA A 174 2.69 19.43 -7.70
C ALA A 174 3.08 20.92 -7.74
N PRO A 175 4.20 21.31 -7.10
CA PRO A 175 4.72 22.67 -7.15
C PRO A 175 4.82 23.22 -8.57
N ALA A 176 4.40 24.48 -8.77
CA ALA A 176 4.39 25.13 -10.08
C ALA A 176 5.76 25.10 -10.78
N ALA A 177 6.85 25.25 -10.02
CA ALA A 177 8.21 25.14 -10.54
C ALA A 177 8.51 23.74 -11.12
N LEU A 178 8.04 22.66 -10.48
CA LEU A 178 8.21 21.30 -10.99
C LEU A 178 7.36 21.05 -12.23
N LYS A 179 6.13 21.57 -12.28
CA LYS A 179 5.28 21.50 -13.49
C LYS A 179 5.95 22.19 -14.67
N LYS A 180 6.44 23.42 -14.47
CA LYS A 180 7.17 24.18 -15.49
C LYS A 180 8.43 23.44 -15.97
N LEU A 181 9.16 22.80 -15.05
CA LEU A 181 10.31 21.97 -15.41
C LEU A 181 9.90 20.78 -16.28
N SER A 182 8.86 20.03 -15.90
CA SER A 182 8.35 18.90 -16.67
C SER A 182 7.87 19.32 -18.07
N GLU A 183 7.17 20.45 -18.17
CA GLU A 183 6.74 21.03 -19.45
C GLU A 183 7.95 21.43 -20.32
N SER A 184 8.93 22.12 -19.74
CA SER A 184 10.15 22.55 -20.45
C SER A 184 10.98 21.36 -20.94
N ALA A 185 10.99 20.26 -20.16
CA ALA A 185 11.63 19.01 -20.54
C ALA A 185 10.81 18.18 -21.55
N ARG A 186 9.61 18.62 -21.94
CA ARG A 186 8.66 17.88 -22.79
C ARG A 186 8.30 16.50 -22.25
N LEU A 187 8.28 16.38 -20.92
CA LEU A 187 7.93 15.17 -20.17
C LEU A 187 6.85 15.49 -19.13
N PRO A 188 5.64 15.92 -19.56
CA PRO A 188 4.55 16.17 -18.62
C PRO A 188 4.20 14.88 -17.88
N LYS A 189 4.12 14.97 -16.56
CA LYS A 189 3.66 13.87 -15.71
C LYS A 189 2.26 14.21 -15.25
N GLU A 190 1.26 13.60 -15.85
CA GLU A 190 -0.15 13.87 -15.53
C GLU A 190 -0.64 13.04 -14.32
N ARG A 191 -0.07 11.84 -14.16
CA ARG A 191 -0.45 10.90 -13.11
C ARG A 191 0.79 10.29 -12.48
N ALA A 192 0.72 10.06 -11.18
CA ALA A 192 1.60 9.15 -10.48
C ALA A 192 0.80 7.89 -10.15
N VAL A 193 1.41 6.73 -10.38
CA VAL A 193 0.77 5.43 -10.20
C VAL A 193 1.58 4.65 -9.18
N LEU A 194 0.91 4.14 -8.14
CA LEU A 194 1.52 3.38 -7.06
C LEU A 194 0.79 2.06 -6.84
N SER A 195 1.54 1.04 -6.42
CA SER A 195 1.00 -0.15 -5.79
C SER A 195 1.42 -0.12 -4.32
N PHE A 196 0.53 -0.48 -3.41
CA PHE A 196 0.85 -0.49 -2.00
C PHE A 196 0.13 -1.60 -1.26
N VAL A 197 0.66 -1.95 -0.08
CA VAL A 197 -0.02 -2.81 0.88
C VAL A 197 0.30 -2.37 2.30
N ALA A 198 -0.76 -2.18 3.09
CA ALA A 198 -0.73 -1.91 4.51
C ALA A 198 -1.20 -3.15 5.26
N LEU A 199 -0.42 -3.58 6.25
CA LEU A 199 -0.59 -4.80 7.01
C LEU A 199 -0.53 -4.49 8.50
N THR A 200 -1.25 -5.26 9.30
CA THR A 200 -1.19 -5.19 10.77
C THR A 200 -1.18 -6.58 11.37
N ALA A 201 -0.49 -6.78 12.49
CA ALA A 201 -0.59 -8.04 13.23
C ALA A 201 -1.81 -8.08 14.16
N ALA A 202 -2.60 -7.00 14.24
CA ALA A 202 -3.89 -7.01 14.92
C ALA A 202 -4.81 -8.07 14.29
N LYS A 203 -5.48 -8.86 15.14
CA LYS A 203 -6.52 -9.78 14.68
C LYS A 203 -7.69 -8.97 14.14
N LYS A 204 -8.06 -9.22 12.88
CA LYS A 204 -9.27 -8.69 12.28
C LYS A 204 -10.38 -9.73 12.47
N SER A 205 -11.52 -9.32 13.02
CA SER A 205 -12.72 -10.15 12.97
C SER A 205 -13.23 -10.16 11.54
N GLU A 206 -13.34 -11.34 10.94
CA GLU A 206 -14.06 -11.50 9.68
C GLU A 206 -15.55 -11.55 9.99
N ASP A 207 -16.34 -10.73 9.29
CA ASP A 207 -17.78 -10.88 9.29
C ASP A 207 -18.16 -11.93 8.25
N ALA A 208 -18.46 -13.14 8.71
CA ALA A 208 -18.75 -14.27 7.84
C ALA A 208 -20.03 -14.09 7.00
N GLY A 209 -20.90 -13.13 7.37
CA GLY A 209 -22.16 -12.85 6.69
C GLY A 209 -22.04 -11.89 5.51
N GLU A 210 -20.90 -11.19 5.37
CA GLU A 210 -20.72 -10.16 4.34
C GLU A 210 -19.61 -10.52 3.35
N LEU A 211 -19.77 -10.05 2.11
CA LEU A 211 -18.72 -10.01 1.10
C LEU A 211 -18.22 -8.58 0.98
N SER A 212 -17.02 -8.31 1.51
CA SER A 212 -16.36 -7.01 1.34
C SER A 212 -15.53 -6.96 0.06
N PHE A 213 -15.64 -5.86 -0.67
CA PHE A 213 -14.87 -5.62 -1.88
C PHE A 213 -14.41 -4.17 -2.01
N ARG A 214 -13.30 -3.98 -2.71
CA ARG A 214 -12.76 -2.64 -3.02
C ARG A 214 -12.76 -2.40 -4.51
N VAL A 215 -13.42 -1.32 -4.93
CA VAL A 215 -13.42 -0.87 -6.32
C VAL A 215 -12.00 -0.55 -6.77
N ALA A 216 -11.61 -1.05 -7.93
CA ALA A 216 -10.24 -1.03 -8.43
C ALA A 216 -10.13 -0.53 -9.88
N SER A 217 -11.22 0.00 -10.45
CA SER A 217 -11.22 0.59 -11.78
C SER A 217 -12.05 1.88 -11.84
N ASP A 218 -11.81 2.64 -12.90
CA ASP A 218 -12.74 3.65 -13.40
C ASP A 218 -14.01 2.96 -13.97
N PRO A 219 -15.12 3.70 -14.18
CA PRO A 219 -16.35 3.14 -14.75
C PRO A 219 -16.14 2.51 -16.13
N ILE A 220 -16.80 1.39 -16.35
CA ILE A 220 -16.75 0.61 -17.58
C ILE A 220 -18.15 0.60 -18.20
N HIS A 221 -18.24 0.98 -19.47
CA HIS A 221 -19.50 0.90 -20.22
C HIS A 221 -19.80 -0.56 -20.59
N LEU A 222 -20.97 -1.04 -20.21
CA LEU A 222 -21.47 -2.39 -20.48
C LEU A 222 -22.67 -2.35 -21.46
N PRO A 223 -22.99 -3.46 -22.12
CA PRO A 223 -24.18 -3.56 -22.96
C PRO A 223 -25.47 -3.20 -22.21
N GLY A 224 -26.40 -2.54 -22.91
CA GLY A 224 -27.67 -2.09 -22.36
C GLY A 224 -27.58 -0.81 -21.54
N SER A 225 -26.60 0.06 -21.83
CA SER A 225 -26.36 1.31 -21.09
C SER A 225 -26.08 1.11 -19.60
N ARG A 226 -25.57 -0.07 -19.23
CA ARG A 226 -25.19 -0.40 -17.86
C ARG A 226 -23.76 0.07 -17.58
N THR A 227 -23.48 0.33 -16.32
CA THR A 227 -22.14 0.71 -15.85
C THR A 227 -21.59 -0.40 -14.95
N GLY A 228 -20.31 -0.75 -15.17
CA GLY A 228 -19.61 -1.76 -14.38
C GLY A 228 -18.30 -1.23 -13.78
N TYR A 229 -17.87 -1.84 -12.69
CA TYR A 229 -16.60 -1.54 -12.03
C TYR A 229 -15.92 -2.85 -11.64
N TYR A 230 -14.61 -2.97 -11.90
CA TYR A 230 -13.85 -4.08 -11.35
C TYR A 230 -13.57 -3.84 -9.87
N ALA A 231 -13.73 -4.88 -9.05
CA ALA A 231 -13.43 -4.80 -7.62
C ALA A 231 -12.66 -6.03 -7.10
N CYS A 232 -11.84 -5.80 -6.08
CA CYS A 232 -11.04 -6.80 -5.38
C CYS A 232 -11.82 -7.37 -4.20
N SER A 233 -12.02 -8.69 -4.15
CA SER A 233 -12.76 -9.35 -3.07
C SER A 233 -12.11 -10.67 -2.66
N GLU A 234 -12.54 -11.24 -1.53
CA GLU A 234 -12.03 -12.52 -1.04
C GLU A 234 -12.32 -13.70 -1.98
N ILE A 235 -13.42 -13.64 -2.75
CA ILE A 235 -13.80 -14.69 -3.70
C ILE A 235 -13.11 -14.52 -5.05
N GLY A 236 -12.43 -13.40 -5.29
CA GLY A 236 -11.71 -13.11 -6.51
C GLY A 236 -12.04 -11.72 -7.07
N LEU A 237 -11.85 -11.57 -8.39
CA LEU A 237 -12.19 -10.34 -9.08
C LEU A 237 -13.70 -10.26 -9.27
N LEU A 238 -14.30 -9.12 -8.95
CA LEU A 238 -15.70 -8.84 -9.20
C LEU A 238 -15.86 -7.89 -10.37
N LEU A 239 -16.96 -8.03 -11.12
CA LEU A 239 -17.55 -7.01 -11.98
C LEU A 239 -18.84 -6.54 -11.30
N VAL A 240 -18.76 -5.40 -10.62
CA VAL A 240 -19.88 -4.78 -9.90
C VAL A 240 -20.66 -3.93 -10.90
N VAL A 241 -21.91 -4.29 -11.15
CA VAL A 241 -22.83 -3.58 -12.05
C VAL A 241 -23.82 -2.81 -11.21
N THR A 242 -23.92 -1.51 -11.44
CA THR A 242 -24.79 -0.63 -10.65
C THR A 242 -25.12 0.65 -11.41
N GLU A 243 -26.22 1.31 -11.05
CA GLU A 243 -26.56 2.66 -11.50
C GLU A 243 -25.78 3.75 -10.73
N ASP A 244 -25.26 3.40 -9.55
CA ASP A 244 -24.52 4.33 -8.70
C ASP A 244 -23.12 4.63 -9.24
N SER A 245 -22.66 5.86 -9.00
CA SER A 245 -21.30 6.27 -9.33
C SER A 245 -20.33 5.84 -8.23
N LEU A 246 -19.62 4.73 -8.43
CA LEU A 246 -18.58 4.27 -7.51
C LEU A 246 -17.22 4.91 -7.80
N ARG A 247 -16.40 5.08 -6.75
CA ARG A 247 -15.04 5.63 -6.88
C ARG A 247 -13.99 4.54 -6.78
N SER A 248 -12.93 4.65 -7.60
CA SER A 248 -11.75 3.80 -7.44
C SER A 248 -11.16 3.95 -6.03
N GLY A 249 -10.92 2.82 -5.36
CA GLY A 249 -10.48 2.74 -3.97
C GLY A 249 -11.61 2.67 -2.94
N GLU A 250 -12.87 2.89 -3.31
CA GLU A 250 -14.01 2.76 -2.42
C GLU A 250 -14.20 1.33 -1.93
N CYS A 251 -14.49 1.15 -0.64
CA CYS A 251 -14.66 -0.16 0.00
C CYS A 251 -16.13 -0.31 0.40
N LEU A 252 -16.77 -1.36 -0.09
CA LEU A 252 -18.16 -1.67 0.17
C LEU A 252 -18.28 -3.09 0.75
N SER A 253 -19.43 -3.37 1.35
CA SER A 253 -19.83 -4.70 1.79
C SER A 253 -21.27 -4.96 1.34
N ILE A 254 -21.54 -6.20 0.95
CA ILE A 254 -22.89 -6.70 0.68
C ILE A 254 -23.13 -7.98 1.47
N PRO A 255 -24.39 -8.38 1.70
CA PRO A 255 -24.68 -9.73 2.18
C PRO A 255 -24.03 -10.76 1.27
N ARG A 256 -23.40 -11.77 1.87
CA ARG A 256 -22.69 -12.80 1.10
C ARG A 256 -23.68 -13.52 0.16
N PRO A 257 -23.38 -13.61 -1.16
CA PRO A 257 -24.30 -14.22 -2.10
C PRO A 257 -24.57 -15.70 -1.78
N GLU A 258 -25.84 -16.07 -1.61
CA GLU A 258 -26.25 -17.47 -1.38
C GLU A 258 -26.19 -18.31 -2.68
N LYS A 259 -26.39 -17.64 -3.82
CA LYS A 259 -26.41 -18.27 -5.14
C LYS A 259 -25.04 -18.12 -5.80
N LYS A 260 -24.72 -19.08 -6.67
CA LYS A 260 -23.53 -19.01 -7.51
C LYS A 260 -23.62 -17.80 -8.44
N LEU A 261 -22.63 -16.91 -8.33
CA LEU A 261 -22.51 -15.74 -9.21
C LEU A 261 -22.20 -16.17 -10.64
N SER A 262 -22.74 -15.44 -11.61
CA SER A 262 -22.32 -15.57 -13.01
C SER A 262 -20.90 -15.02 -13.18
N VAL A 263 -20.26 -15.38 -14.29
CA VAL A 263 -18.87 -15.01 -14.58
C VAL A 263 -18.86 -14.25 -15.89
N ASP A 264 -18.19 -13.09 -15.90
CA ASP A 264 -17.91 -12.34 -17.12
C ASP A 264 -16.88 -13.10 -17.97
N GLU A 265 -17.27 -13.51 -19.18
CA GLU A 265 -16.43 -14.35 -20.07
C GLU A 265 -15.10 -13.68 -20.43
N LYS A 266 -15.10 -12.35 -20.57
CA LYS A 266 -13.92 -11.60 -20.99
C LYS A 266 -12.85 -11.57 -19.89
N SER A 267 -13.27 -11.44 -18.63
CA SER A 267 -12.35 -11.17 -17.53
C SER A 267 -12.25 -12.27 -16.48
N GLY A 268 -13.17 -13.23 -16.50
CA GLY A 268 -13.31 -14.23 -15.45
C GLY A 268 -13.81 -13.65 -14.11
N ALA A 269 -14.30 -12.40 -14.10
CA ALA A 269 -14.78 -11.76 -12.89
C ALA A 269 -16.17 -12.27 -12.51
N PHE A 270 -16.45 -12.44 -11.22
CA PHE A 270 -17.79 -12.73 -10.74
C PHE A 270 -18.66 -11.49 -10.86
N VAL A 271 -19.85 -11.62 -11.45
CA VAL A 271 -20.77 -10.51 -11.64
C VAL A 271 -21.60 -10.33 -10.38
N VAL A 272 -21.63 -9.10 -9.87
CA VAL A 272 -22.46 -8.67 -8.74
C VAL A 272 -23.31 -7.50 -9.21
N GLU A 273 -24.62 -7.58 -9.06
CA GLU A 273 -25.53 -6.45 -9.33
C GLU A 273 -25.91 -5.81 -8.00
N LEU A 274 -25.78 -4.48 -7.90
CA LEU A 274 -26.18 -3.67 -6.75
C LEU A 274 -27.43 -2.85 -7.07
#